data_AF-Q8MWD6-F1
#
_entry.id   AF-Q8MWD6-F1
#
_cell.length_a   1.000
_cell.length_b   1.000
_cell.length_c   1.000
_cell.angle_alpha   90.00
_cell.angle_beta   90.00
_cell.angle_gamma   90.00
#
_symmetry.space_group_name_H-M   'P 1'
#
loop_
_entity.id
_entity.type
_entity.pdbx_description
1 polymer ?
#
loop_
_entity_poly.entity_id
_entity_poly.type
_entity_poly.pdbx_seq_one_letter_code
_entity_poly.pdbx_strand_id
1 'polypeptide(L)'
;TTIWKKGVLHWSNECTDCLTKCKVFEVWLGNQQEAFRKQKEKYKNEINGNNLLRNNTNNSINNKYYKEFYDKLKNEGYETANEFIKLLNEGKYCKGGLPGEKDITFTNSADDKGIFYRSEYCQVCPDCGVKCDGIKYTHKSDNDRERVNNEDYKPPWGVKPTNITVLYSGNEQGDITQKLEDFCKSST
;
A
#
# COMPACT_ATOMS: atom_id res chain seq x y z
N THR A 1 9.86 23.23 6.89
CA THR A 1 9.09 21.96 6.97
C THR A 1 7.71 22.18 6.38
N THR A 2 7.24 21.25 5.54
CA THR A 2 5.88 21.27 4.99
C THR A 2 4.84 21.12 6.10
N ILE A 3 3.81 21.97 6.12
CA ILE A 3 2.67 21.90 7.04
C ILE A 3 1.40 21.97 6.19
N TRP A 4 0.84 20.80 5.87
CA TRP A 4 -0.33 20.67 4.99
C TRP A 4 -1.53 21.48 5.47
N LYS A 5 -1.84 21.45 6.78
CA LYS A 5 -2.99 22.19 7.35
C LYS A 5 -2.87 23.71 7.28
N LYS A 6 -1.66 24.24 7.06
CA LYS A 6 -1.43 25.68 6.87
C LYS A 6 -1.25 26.05 5.39
N GLY A 7 -1.33 25.08 4.47
CA GLY A 7 -1.03 25.30 3.05
C GLY A 7 0.44 25.64 2.78
N VAL A 8 1.33 25.42 3.75
CA VAL A 8 2.77 25.69 3.60
C VAL A 8 3.41 24.47 2.96
N LEU A 9 3.50 24.51 1.63
CA LEU A 9 4.17 23.48 0.82
C LEU A 9 5.60 23.92 0.52
N HIS A 10 6.58 23.18 1.03
CA HIS A 10 7.97 23.39 0.65
C HIS A 10 8.36 22.43 -0.46
N TRP A 11 8.43 22.95 -1.69
CA TRP A 11 8.85 22.21 -2.88
C TRP A 11 10.36 22.30 -3.07
N SER A 12 11.11 21.72 -2.15
CA SER A 12 12.57 21.64 -2.30
C SER A 12 12.97 20.55 -3.30
N ASN A 13 14.20 20.63 -3.83
CA ASN A 13 14.71 19.61 -4.76
C ASN A 13 14.76 18.22 -4.09
N GLU A 14 15.04 18.18 -2.79
CA GLU A 14 15.07 16.96 -1.98
C GLU A 14 13.69 16.29 -1.91
N CYS A 15 12.60 17.07 -1.80
CA CYS A 15 11.23 16.53 -1.83
C CYS A 15 10.87 15.95 -3.20
N THR A 16 11.33 16.60 -4.28
CA THR A 16 11.10 16.10 -5.65
C THR A 16 11.86 14.80 -5.93
N ASP A 17 13.09 14.69 -5.43
CA ASP A 17 13.89 13.46 -5.52
C ASP A 17 13.24 12.31 -4.73
N CYS A 18 12.77 12.60 -3.50
CA CYS A 18 12.00 11.64 -2.70
C CYS A 18 10.77 11.13 -3.46
N LEU A 19 9.95 12.04 -4.01
CA LEU A 19 8.76 11.67 -4.80
C LEU A 19 9.11 10.79 -6.00
N THR A 20 10.18 11.12 -6.72
CA THR A 20 10.61 10.37 -7.91
C THR A 20 11.03 8.95 -7.54
N LYS A 21 11.85 8.81 -6.49
CA LYS A 21 12.28 7.50 -5.97
C LYS A 21 11.11 6.67 -5.48
N CYS A 22 10.18 7.28 -4.74
CA CYS A 22 8.98 6.60 -4.25
C CYS A 22 8.10 6.10 -5.39
N LYS A 23 7.88 6.89 -6.43
CA LYS A 23 7.09 6.44 -7.61
C LYS A 23 7.72 5.23 -8.30
N VAL A 24 9.04 5.23 -8.49
CA VAL A 24 9.76 4.10 -9.10
C VAL A 24 9.64 2.85 -8.21
N PHE A 25 9.82 3.02 -6.90
CA PHE A 25 9.68 1.92 -5.94
C PHE A 25 8.25 1.35 -5.92
N GLU A 26 7.22 2.20 -5.96
CA GLU A 26 5.81 1.77 -6.01
C GLU A 26 5.51 0.92 -7.25
N VAL A 27 6.00 1.34 -8.41
CA VAL A 27 5.83 0.59 -9.67
C VAL A 27 6.52 -0.77 -9.58
N TRP A 28 7.76 -0.79 -9.08
CA TRP A 28 8.50 -2.04 -8.89
C TRP A 28 7.78 -2.98 -7.90
N LEU A 29 7.30 -2.45 -6.78
CA LEU A 29 6.60 -3.21 -5.75
C LEU A 29 5.29 -3.83 -6.28
N GLY A 30 4.52 -3.06 -7.07
CA GLY A 30 3.32 -3.56 -7.74
C GLY A 30 3.62 -4.70 -8.71
N ASN A 31 4.72 -4.62 -9.46
CA ASN A 31 5.16 -5.71 -10.33
C ASN A 31 5.55 -6.97 -9.55
N GLN A 32 6.21 -6.83 -8.40
CA GLN A 32 6.53 -7.96 -7.51
C GLN A 32 5.26 -8.61 -6.95
N GLN A 33 4.28 -7.81 -6.53
CA GLN A 33 2.99 -8.29 -6.03
C GLN A 33 2.24 -9.11 -7.09
N GLU A 34 2.21 -8.61 -8.34
CA GLU A 34 1.55 -9.30 -9.44
C GLU A 34 2.29 -10.60 -9.83
N ALA A 35 3.62 -10.59 -9.84
CA ALA A 35 4.41 -11.79 -10.07
C ALA A 35 4.15 -12.85 -8.98
N PHE A 36 4.11 -12.46 -7.72
CA PHE A 36 3.78 -13.34 -6.60
C PHE A 36 2.37 -13.92 -6.73
N ARG A 37 1.37 -13.10 -7.09
CA ARG A 37 -0.01 -13.55 -7.33
C ARG A 37 -0.06 -14.63 -8.42
N LYS A 38 0.61 -14.40 -9.56
CA LYS A 38 0.69 -15.36 -10.67
C LYS A 38 1.37 -16.67 -10.25
N GLN A 39 2.45 -16.60 -9.47
CA GLN A 39 3.13 -17.79 -8.96
C GLN A 39 2.25 -18.58 -8.00
N LYS A 40 1.51 -17.91 -7.10
CA LYS A 40 0.56 -18.54 -6.18
C LYS A 40 -0.56 -19.28 -6.93
N GLU A 41 -1.11 -18.63 -7.97
CA GLU A 41 -2.13 -19.22 -8.84
C GLU A 41 -1.58 -20.42 -9.63
N LYS A 42 -0.38 -20.27 -10.20
CA LYS A 42 0.31 -21.36 -10.91
C LYS A 42 0.56 -22.56 -10.00
N TYR A 43 1.05 -22.33 -8.78
CA TYR A 43 1.26 -23.40 -7.80
C TYR A 43 -0.03 -24.16 -7.51
N LYS A 44 -1.14 -23.45 -7.26
CA LYS A 44 -2.46 -24.06 -7.05
C LYS A 44 -2.91 -24.91 -8.25
N ASN A 45 -2.63 -24.46 -9.47
CA ASN A 45 -3.00 -25.19 -10.69
C ASN A 45 -2.13 -26.46 -10.90
N GLU A 46 -0.83 -26.37 -10.64
CA GLU A 46 0.08 -27.52 -10.76
C GLU A 46 -0.20 -28.58 -9.69
N ILE A 47 -0.39 -28.17 -8.42
CA ILE A 47 -0.63 -29.10 -7.31
C ILE A 47 -1.98 -29.82 -7.46
N ASN A 48 -3.02 -29.14 -7.96
CA ASN A 48 -4.33 -29.74 -8.22
C ASN A 48 -4.36 -30.63 -9.47
N GLY A 49 -3.28 -30.69 -10.25
CA GLY A 49 -3.17 -31.60 -11.39
C GLY A 49 -4.04 -31.24 -12.60
N ASN A 50 -4.66 -30.05 -12.66
CA ASN A 50 -5.54 -29.66 -13.77
C ASN A 50 -4.79 -29.57 -15.13
N ASN A 51 -3.45 -29.50 -15.13
CA ASN A 51 -2.64 -29.57 -16.35
C ASN A 51 -2.35 -30.99 -16.84
N LEU A 52 -2.73 -32.04 -16.10
CA LEU A 52 -2.56 -33.44 -16.51
C LEU A 52 -3.44 -33.85 -17.71
N LEU A 53 -4.51 -33.08 -17.99
CA LEU A 53 -5.46 -33.38 -19.07
C LEU A 53 -5.07 -32.82 -20.45
N ARG A 54 -3.94 -32.11 -20.59
CA ARG A 54 -3.43 -31.80 -21.93
C ARG A 54 -2.70 -33.02 -22.49
N ASN A 55 -3.51 -33.99 -22.92
CA ASN A 55 -3.15 -35.11 -23.79
C ASN A 55 -2.40 -34.59 -25.03
N ASN A 56 -1.10 -34.37 -24.90
CA ASN A 56 -0.22 -34.22 -26.04
C ASN A 56 0.66 -35.46 -26.05
N THR A 57 0.30 -36.38 -26.92
CA THR A 57 0.78 -37.76 -27.08
C THR A 57 2.29 -37.89 -27.35
N ASN A 58 3.05 -36.78 -27.31
CA ASN A 58 4.45 -36.68 -27.70
C ASN A 58 5.42 -36.39 -26.54
N ASN A 59 4.98 -36.28 -25.28
CA ASN A 59 5.87 -35.87 -24.17
C ASN A 59 5.65 -36.67 -22.85
N SER A 60 5.52 -37.99 -22.95
CA SER A 60 5.13 -38.88 -21.82
C SER A 60 6.14 -38.94 -20.67
N ILE A 61 7.44 -38.74 -20.95
CA ILE A 61 8.51 -38.86 -19.96
C ILE A 61 8.52 -37.67 -18.99
N ASN A 62 8.44 -36.44 -19.50
CA ASN A 62 8.44 -35.23 -18.66
C ASN A 62 7.25 -35.19 -17.70
N ASN A 63 6.08 -35.65 -18.14
CA ASN A 63 4.86 -35.67 -17.33
C ASN A 63 5.02 -36.58 -16.07
N LYS A 64 5.74 -37.70 -16.20
CA LYS A 64 5.98 -38.61 -15.07
C LYS A 64 6.86 -37.99 -13.98
N TYR A 65 7.95 -37.32 -14.37
CA TYR A 65 8.87 -36.70 -13.41
C TYR A 65 8.23 -35.55 -12.63
N TYR A 66 7.45 -34.69 -13.28
CA TYR A 66 6.72 -33.63 -12.58
C TYR A 66 5.68 -34.19 -11.61
N LYS A 67 4.95 -35.23 -12.03
CA LYS A 67 3.96 -35.87 -11.17
C LYS A 67 4.59 -36.47 -9.91
N GLU A 68 5.68 -37.23 -10.06
CA GLU A 68 6.39 -37.80 -8.91
C GLU A 68 6.90 -36.73 -7.93
N PHE A 69 7.37 -35.59 -8.45
CA PHE A 69 7.81 -34.47 -7.63
C PHE A 69 6.65 -33.82 -6.86
N TYR A 70 5.52 -33.52 -7.52
CA TYR A 70 4.36 -32.92 -6.87
C TYR A 70 3.70 -33.88 -5.88
N ASP A 71 3.66 -35.18 -6.17
CA ASP A 71 3.16 -36.21 -5.24
C ASP A 71 4.03 -36.26 -3.98
N LYS A 72 5.36 -36.18 -4.10
CA LYS A 72 6.27 -36.04 -2.95
C LYS A 72 6.01 -34.75 -2.17
N LEU A 73 5.89 -33.61 -2.84
CA LEU A 73 5.58 -32.33 -2.17
C LEU A 73 4.29 -32.38 -1.35
N LYS A 74 3.23 -33.02 -1.87
CA LYS A 74 1.99 -33.22 -1.13
C LYS A 74 2.18 -34.08 0.10
N ASN A 75 2.90 -35.20 -0.02
CA ASN A 75 3.18 -36.11 1.09
C ASN A 75 3.99 -35.45 2.21
N GLU A 76 4.86 -34.50 1.87
CA GLU A 76 5.62 -33.68 2.82
C GLU A 76 4.79 -32.55 3.47
N GLY A 77 3.50 -32.43 3.16
CA GLY A 77 2.59 -31.45 3.75
C GLY A 77 2.43 -30.15 2.97
N TYR A 78 3.03 -30.02 1.78
CA TYR A 78 2.91 -28.83 0.92
C TYR A 78 1.76 -28.96 -0.08
N GLU A 79 0.61 -29.48 0.33
CA GLU A 79 -0.54 -29.63 -0.56
C GLU A 79 -1.15 -28.27 -0.97
N THR A 80 -1.03 -27.26 -0.12
CA THR A 80 -1.58 -25.94 -0.38
C THR A 80 -0.49 -24.90 -0.63
N ALA A 81 -0.82 -23.89 -1.44
CA ALA A 81 0.06 -22.76 -1.65
C ALA A 81 0.45 -22.05 -0.34
N ASN A 82 -0.43 -22.05 0.67
CA ASN A 82 -0.14 -21.40 1.95
C ASN A 82 0.96 -22.14 2.72
N GLU A 83 0.96 -23.47 2.75
CA GLU A 83 2.02 -24.25 3.40
C GLU A 83 3.35 -24.09 2.67
N PHE A 84 3.33 -24.11 1.34
CA PHE A 84 4.54 -23.84 0.55
C PHE A 84 5.08 -22.41 0.78
N ILE A 85 4.20 -21.42 0.88
CA ILE A 85 4.59 -20.04 1.16
C ILE A 85 5.25 -19.90 2.55
N LYS A 86 4.83 -20.67 3.56
CA LYS A 86 5.51 -20.67 4.87
C LYS A 86 6.97 -21.08 4.75
N LEU A 87 7.27 -22.08 3.90
CA LEU A 87 8.65 -22.49 3.61
C LEU A 87 9.46 -21.35 2.96
N LEU A 88 8.84 -20.55 2.08
CA LEU A 88 9.50 -19.39 1.48
C LEU A 88 9.91 -18.34 2.53
N ASN A 89 9.12 -18.18 3.59
CA ASN A 89 9.46 -17.27 4.69
C ASN A 89 10.75 -17.69 5.41
N GLU A 90 11.13 -18.96 5.39
CA GLU A 90 12.36 -19.47 6.01
C GLU A 90 13.60 -19.24 5.17
N GLY A 91 13.43 -18.73 3.93
CA GLY A 91 14.54 -18.42 3.05
C GLY A 91 15.50 -17.42 3.68
N LYS A 92 16.81 -17.61 3.48
CA LYS A 92 17.89 -16.78 4.06
C LYS A 92 17.71 -15.27 3.87
N TYR A 93 17.10 -14.85 2.76
CA TYR A 93 16.86 -13.43 2.46
C TYR A 93 15.52 -12.91 2.98
N CYS A 94 14.62 -13.81 3.39
CA CYS A 94 13.34 -13.48 4.00
C CYS A 94 13.44 -13.46 5.53
N LYS A 95 14.20 -14.40 6.10
CA LYS A 95 14.45 -14.57 7.53
C LYS A 95 15.81 -14.03 7.93
N GLY A 96 15.85 -13.04 8.80
CA GLY A 96 17.08 -12.44 9.33
C GLY A 96 17.73 -11.44 8.38
N GLY A 97 16.92 -10.71 7.60
CA GLY A 97 17.32 -9.80 6.51
C GLY A 97 18.49 -8.85 6.81
N LEU A 98 18.22 -7.55 6.93
CA LEU A 98 19.24 -6.55 7.31
C LEU A 98 19.15 -6.25 8.82
N PRO A 99 20.27 -5.89 9.48
CA PRO A 99 20.25 -5.52 10.90
C PRO A 99 19.27 -4.36 11.16
N GLY A 100 18.22 -4.64 11.93
CA GLY A 100 17.17 -3.66 12.27
C GLY A 100 15.93 -3.68 11.36
N GLU A 101 15.87 -4.55 10.37
CA GLU A 101 14.68 -4.77 9.53
C GLU A 101 13.82 -5.93 10.03
N LYS A 102 12.53 -5.92 9.67
CA LYS A 102 11.58 -6.98 10.00
C LYS A 102 11.69 -8.14 9.02
N ASP A 103 11.49 -9.35 9.50
CA ASP A 103 11.41 -10.54 8.66
C ASP A 103 10.27 -10.43 7.63
N ILE A 104 10.55 -10.87 6.40
CA ILE A 104 9.58 -10.87 5.31
C ILE A 104 8.67 -12.09 5.49
N THR A 105 7.38 -11.83 5.69
CA THR A 105 6.38 -12.89 5.91
C THR A 105 5.24 -12.78 4.89
N PHE A 106 5.21 -13.69 3.92
CA PHE A 106 4.23 -13.72 2.82
C PHE A 106 2.80 -14.14 3.26
N THR A 107 2.61 -14.58 4.50
CA THR A 107 1.32 -15.08 5.01
C THR A 107 0.44 -14.00 5.65
N ASN A 108 1.00 -12.83 5.98
CA ASN A 108 0.26 -11.77 6.67
C ASN A 108 -0.62 -11.01 5.66
N SER A 109 -1.89 -11.39 5.64
CA SER A 109 -2.97 -10.76 4.87
C SER A 109 -4.03 -10.09 5.77
N ALA A 110 -3.81 -10.08 7.08
CA ALA A 110 -4.77 -9.58 8.07
C ALA A 110 -4.48 -8.17 8.59
N ASP A 111 -3.25 -7.66 8.45
CA ASP A 111 -2.92 -6.28 8.78
C ASP A 111 -2.95 -5.43 7.50
N ASP A 112 -3.51 -4.23 7.56
CA ASP A 112 -3.62 -3.27 6.44
C ASP A 112 -2.27 -2.90 5.77
N LYS A 113 -1.15 -3.43 6.28
CA LYS A 113 0.22 -3.23 5.80
C LYS A 113 0.94 -4.57 5.58
N GLY A 114 0.55 -5.30 4.53
CA GLY A 114 1.25 -6.51 4.08
C GLY A 114 2.67 -6.22 3.53
N ILE A 115 3.38 -7.25 3.09
CA ILE A 115 4.77 -7.13 2.57
C ILE A 115 4.92 -6.28 1.30
N PHE A 116 3.82 -6.08 0.56
CA PHE A 116 3.76 -5.23 -0.62
C PHE A 116 3.26 -3.82 -0.30
N TYR A 117 3.26 -3.44 0.99
CA TYR A 117 2.92 -2.09 1.41
C TYR A 117 4.04 -1.09 1.07
N ARG A 118 3.66 0.14 0.79
CA ARG A 118 4.60 1.22 0.48
C ARG A 118 5.54 1.47 1.66
N SER A 119 6.77 1.88 1.36
CA SER A 119 7.74 2.25 2.40
C SER A 119 7.17 3.31 3.36
N GLU A 120 7.58 3.27 4.62
CA GLU A 120 7.27 4.31 5.62
C GLU A 120 7.79 5.68 5.18
N TYR A 121 8.88 5.72 4.39
CA TYR A 121 9.45 6.95 3.83
C TYR A 121 8.62 7.53 2.67
N CYS A 122 7.79 6.71 2.03
CA CYS A 122 6.92 7.11 0.92
C CYS A 122 5.49 7.43 1.36
N GLN A 123 5.26 7.51 2.67
CA GLN A 123 3.98 7.98 3.21
C GLN A 123 3.84 9.49 3.00
N VAL A 124 2.60 9.96 2.97
CA VAL A 124 2.30 11.39 2.90
C VAL A 124 2.91 12.12 4.11
N CYS A 125 3.35 13.36 3.90
CA CYS A 125 3.90 14.16 4.98
C CYS A 125 2.82 14.38 6.06
N PRO A 126 3.19 14.38 7.36
CA PRO A 126 2.24 14.65 8.44
C PRO A 126 1.55 16.00 8.28
N ASP A 127 0.27 16.07 8.63
CA ASP A 127 -0.56 17.27 8.55
C ASP A 127 0.07 18.50 9.21
N CYS A 128 0.67 18.28 10.38
CA CYS A 128 1.28 19.31 11.24
C CYS A 128 2.76 19.54 10.92
N GLY A 129 3.32 18.79 9.98
CA GLY A 129 4.75 18.69 9.76
C GLY A 129 5.48 17.90 10.86
N VAL A 130 6.80 17.98 10.83
CA VAL A 130 7.72 17.28 11.75
C VAL A 130 8.57 18.26 12.55
N LYS A 131 8.94 17.87 13.76
CA LYS A 131 9.94 18.54 14.58
C LYS A 131 11.27 17.80 14.45
N CYS A 132 12.36 18.54 14.27
CA CYS A 132 13.71 17.99 14.25
C CYS A 132 14.45 18.42 15.51
N ASP A 133 14.88 17.45 16.32
CA ASP A 133 15.70 17.71 17.51
C ASP A 133 17.20 17.57 17.20
N GLY A 134 17.60 17.77 15.93
CA GLY A 134 18.98 17.70 15.44
C GLY A 134 19.45 16.31 15.01
N ILE A 135 18.86 15.24 15.56
CA ILE A 135 19.19 13.84 15.22
C ILE A 135 18.00 13.08 14.66
N LYS A 136 16.79 13.37 15.17
CA LYS A 136 15.57 12.63 14.84
C LYS A 136 14.45 13.58 14.46
N TYR A 137 13.66 13.15 13.48
CA TYR A 137 12.41 13.78 13.10
C TYR A 137 11.25 13.07 13.79
N THR A 138 10.39 13.84 14.45
CA THR A 138 9.18 13.34 15.11
C THR A 138 7.96 14.09 14.60
N HIS A 139 6.81 13.42 14.54
CA HIS A 139 5.56 14.07 14.14
C HIS A 139 5.20 15.13 15.19
N LYS A 140 4.83 16.33 14.75
CA LYS A 140 4.23 17.31 15.67
C LYS A 140 2.88 16.81 16.14
N SER A 141 2.57 17.01 17.42
CA SER A 141 1.32 16.55 18.03
C SER A 141 0.10 17.21 17.38
N ASP A 142 -1.06 16.55 17.45
CA ASP A 142 -2.31 17.12 16.93
C ASP A 142 -2.78 18.39 17.65
N ASN A 143 -2.29 18.62 18.89
CA ASN A 143 -2.60 19.76 19.74
C ASN A 143 -1.56 20.88 19.64
N ASP A 144 -0.59 20.77 18.73
CA ASP A 144 0.45 21.77 18.57
C ASP A 144 -0.19 23.08 18.06
N ARG A 145 -0.02 24.19 18.79
CA ARG A 145 -0.65 25.49 18.46
C ARG A 145 -0.23 26.00 17.09
N GLU A 146 0.88 25.49 16.57
CA GLU A 146 1.38 25.76 15.22
C GLU A 146 0.64 24.99 14.11
N ARG A 147 -0.33 24.13 14.42
CA ARG A 147 -1.07 23.31 13.44
C ARG A 147 -2.14 24.08 12.69
N VAL A 148 -2.84 24.97 13.38
CA VAL A 148 -4.03 25.65 12.86
C VAL A 148 -3.67 27.12 12.68
N ASN A 149 -3.85 27.66 11.47
CA ASN A 149 -4.03 29.10 11.36
C ASN A 149 -5.38 29.40 12.02
N ASN A 150 -5.36 29.81 13.29
CA ASN A 150 -6.58 30.27 13.99
C ASN A 150 -7.02 31.66 13.48
N GLU A 151 -6.38 32.17 12.44
CA GLU A 151 -6.73 33.42 11.81
C GLU A 151 -7.72 33.13 10.68
N ASP A 152 -8.96 33.58 10.87
CA ASP A 152 -9.92 33.67 9.77
C ASP A 152 -9.28 34.47 8.64
N TYR A 153 -9.33 33.94 7.42
CA TYR A 153 -8.83 34.66 6.25
C TYR A 153 -9.61 35.97 6.11
N LYS A 154 -8.91 37.09 6.25
CA LYS A 154 -9.47 38.43 6.01
C LYS A 154 -9.13 38.85 4.58
N PRO A 155 -10.12 38.99 3.68
CA PRO A 155 -9.89 39.51 2.35
C PRO A 155 -9.19 40.87 2.40
N PRO A 156 -8.21 41.16 1.52
CA PRO A 156 -7.61 42.48 1.42
C PRO A 156 -8.66 43.57 1.14
N TRP A 157 -8.39 44.78 1.61
CA TRP A 157 -9.31 45.90 1.43
C TRP A 157 -9.57 46.19 -0.06
N GLY A 158 -10.84 46.29 -0.45
CA GLY A 158 -11.26 46.55 -1.83
C GLY A 158 -11.48 45.31 -2.71
N VAL A 159 -11.22 44.10 -2.21
CA VAL A 159 -11.51 42.85 -2.93
C VAL A 159 -12.97 42.45 -2.71
N LYS A 160 -13.72 42.22 -3.79
CA LYS A 160 -15.05 41.59 -3.70
C LYS A 160 -14.87 40.08 -3.43
N PRO A 161 -15.34 39.54 -2.30
CA PRO A 161 -15.26 38.11 -2.03
C PRO A 161 -16.19 37.34 -2.99
N THR A 162 -15.73 36.18 -3.44
CA THR A 162 -16.55 35.22 -4.18
C THR A 162 -17.04 34.16 -3.21
N ASN A 163 -18.36 34.06 -3.05
CA ASN A 163 -18.95 33.00 -2.25
C ASN A 163 -18.92 31.70 -3.05
N ILE A 164 -18.15 30.72 -2.57
CA ILE A 164 -18.13 29.36 -3.09
C ILE A 164 -18.86 28.48 -2.08
N THR A 165 -20.00 27.93 -2.47
CA THR A 165 -20.71 26.95 -1.64
C THR A 165 -19.98 25.62 -1.71
N VAL A 166 -19.32 25.23 -0.63
CA VAL A 166 -18.66 23.92 -0.51
C VAL A 166 -19.61 22.94 0.18
N LEU A 167 -19.90 21.81 -0.46
CA LEU A 167 -20.65 20.73 0.16
C LEU A 167 -19.77 20.01 1.17
N TYR A 168 -20.06 20.18 2.46
CA TYR A 168 -19.36 19.49 3.55
C TYR A 168 -20.08 18.18 3.90
N SER A 169 -19.38 17.07 3.76
CA SER A 169 -19.90 15.70 3.85
C SER A 169 -20.37 15.23 5.23
N GLY A 170 -20.30 16.08 6.26
CA GLY A 170 -20.61 15.68 7.64
C GLY A 170 -19.57 14.70 8.21
N ASN A 171 -19.78 14.26 9.46
CA ASN A 171 -18.88 13.32 10.14
C ASN A 171 -19.55 11.96 10.38
N GLU A 172 -20.87 11.84 10.17
CA GLU A 172 -21.61 10.62 10.41
C GLU A 172 -21.85 9.82 9.12
N GLN A 173 -21.99 8.51 9.27
CA GLN A 173 -22.23 7.61 8.16
C GLN A 173 -23.64 7.85 7.58
N GLY A 174 -23.70 8.40 6.38
CA GLY A 174 -24.95 8.71 5.67
C GLY A 174 -25.14 10.21 5.38
N ASP A 175 -24.44 11.09 6.09
CA ASP A 175 -24.53 12.55 5.94
C ASP A 175 -24.26 13.00 4.50
N ILE A 176 -23.24 12.43 3.86
CA ILE A 176 -22.86 12.77 2.48
C ILE A 176 -23.94 12.39 1.48
N THR A 177 -24.59 11.23 1.67
CA THR A 177 -25.64 10.73 0.78
C THR A 177 -26.85 11.67 0.84
N GLN A 178 -27.25 12.05 2.06
CA GLN A 178 -28.40 12.93 2.27
C GLN A 178 -28.15 14.34 1.73
N LYS A 179 -26.95 14.90 1.96
CA LYS A 179 -26.59 16.22 1.42
C LYS A 179 -26.45 16.25 -0.10
N LEU A 180 -25.95 15.16 -0.70
CA LEU A 180 -25.90 15.04 -2.17
C LEU A 180 -27.30 14.95 -2.76
N GLU A 181 -28.21 14.21 -2.13
CA GLU A 181 -29.61 14.18 -2.55
C GLU A 181 -30.26 15.56 -2.49
N ASP A 182 -30.09 16.28 -1.38
CA ASP A 182 -30.66 17.62 -1.20
C ASP A 182 -30.09 18.62 -2.21
N PHE A 183 -28.78 18.57 -2.46
CA PHE A 183 -28.12 19.42 -3.46
C PHE A 183 -28.65 19.16 -4.88
N CYS A 184 -28.75 17.89 -5.27
CA CYS A 184 -29.29 17.50 -6.57
C CYS A 184 -30.76 17.88 -6.74
N LYS A 185 -31.55 17.85 -5.65
CA LYS A 185 -32.95 18.32 -5.66
C LYS A 185 -33.06 19.84 -5.74
N SER A 186 -32.10 20.59 -5.17
CA SER A 186 -32.11 22.06 -5.15
C SER A 186 -31.64 22.72 -6.46
N SER A 187 -31.13 21.94 -7.41
CA SER A 187 -30.68 22.42 -8.71
C SER A 187 -31.85 22.50 -9.71
N THR A 188 -32.76 23.45 -9.52
CA THR A 188 -33.75 23.92 -10.53
C THR A 188 -33.56 25.42 -10.73
#